data_AF-A0A9E4DHE4-F1
#
_entry.id   AF-A0A9E4DHE4-F1
#
_cell.length_a   1.000
_cell.length_b   1.000
_cell.length_c   1.000
_cell.angle_alpha   90.00
_cell.angle_beta   90.00
_cell.angle_gamma   90.00
#
_symmetry.space_group_name_H-M   'P 1'
#
loop_
_entity.id
_entity.type
_entity.pdbx_description
1 polymer ?
#
loop_
_entity_poly.entity_id
_entity_poly.type
_entity_poly.pdbx_seq_one_letter_code
_entity_poly.pdbx_strand_id
1 'polypeptide(L)'
;MAVASYANIVVLGAAAFTGYAGSYPLLAGVALPLDRLVDQVFHLKDARERRRLKTLCECLEADLAHDLGDPGTHEAARLQAETLLSRFGLKDEDFARLGLDEKEAANAVVGEDRIPAIDRAELEPRVRRILACFYRRLATHARTFPDLLPFAIREQLQVALRTLKEVQDLRRLIERDRDAGSAEAGRLALDLGVTRGALAAFFAVLGEQQVQPEALPAKLVEIAQGYKTSLARATPGPDDAGPTHDLRAALRDALERGALDEADDLLARIQDVEDAQDLEQKALDAAATRAERGDLAMTRLRYMDATRHFRAAALQVPRARQDRHLAYLDRETDALYRQGEERGDNAALETVIARCRDLLAPRPRERAPLDWAMTQNNLGNALWTLGGREAGTARLAAAVDAYRAALEERTRERVPLDWATTQNNLGNALWTLGGREAGTGRLEAAVDAYRAALLERTRERVPLQWARTQTNLGNVLLLLAERQADPTPAREGLRRLEDARAVHVDEAGQAQHAAYFDGRIAAARDLIRRLGG
;
A
#
# COMPACT_ATOMS: atom_id res chain seq x y z
N MET A 1 -17.07 42.98 17.91
CA MET A 1 -16.76 43.31 16.50
C MET A 1 -15.98 44.63 16.30
N ALA A 2 -15.71 45.46 17.32
CA ALA A 2 -14.78 46.60 17.20
C ALA A 2 -13.30 46.26 17.48
N VAL A 3 -13.02 45.05 17.98
CA VAL A 3 -11.67 44.56 18.32
C VAL A 3 -10.92 44.01 17.10
N ALA A 4 -11.64 43.62 16.04
CA ALA A 4 -11.04 43.03 14.82
C ALA A 4 -10.40 44.08 13.88
N SER A 5 -10.85 45.34 13.91
CA SER A 5 -10.31 46.38 13.03
C SER A 5 -9.02 47.02 13.57
N TYR A 6 -8.79 46.97 14.89
CA TYR A 6 -7.60 47.56 15.52
C TYR A 6 -6.38 46.63 15.47
N ALA A 7 -6.60 45.31 15.53
CA ALA A 7 -5.55 44.32 15.34
C ALA A 7 -4.92 44.42 13.93
N ASN A 8 -5.73 44.74 12.91
CA ASN A 8 -5.24 44.88 11.54
C ASN A 8 -4.38 46.12 11.30
N ILE A 9 -4.63 47.23 12.01
CA ILE A 9 -3.84 48.48 11.87
C ILE A 9 -2.42 48.28 12.43
N VAL A 10 -2.27 47.55 13.54
CA VAL A 10 -0.95 47.27 14.13
C VAL A 10 -0.21 46.15 13.38
N VAL A 11 -0.93 45.16 12.84
CA VAL A 11 -0.36 44.15 11.96
C VAL A 11 0.12 44.75 10.63
N LEU A 12 -0.57 45.75 10.07
CA LEU A 12 -0.13 46.47 8.88
C LEU A 12 1.15 47.29 9.12
N GLY A 13 1.27 47.96 10.27
CA GLY A 13 2.50 48.67 10.66
C GLY A 13 3.71 47.74 10.87
N ALA A 14 3.48 46.52 11.38
CA ALA A 14 4.53 45.51 11.54
C ALA A 14 4.91 44.80 10.21
N ALA A 15 3.94 44.60 9.30
CA ALA A 15 4.15 44.01 7.98
C ALA A 15 4.89 44.96 7.01
N ALA A 16 4.65 46.27 7.10
CA ALA A 16 5.37 47.30 6.34
C ALA A 16 6.87 47.34 6.69
N PHE A 17 7.23 47.07 7.95
CA PHE A 17 8.62 47.03 8.41
C PHE A 17 9.37 45.72 8.05
N THR A 18 8.66 44.69 7.58
CA THR A 18 9.23 43.34 7.31
C THR A 18 9.02 42.82 5.88
N GLY A 19 8.42 43.61 4.98
CA GLY A 19 8.35 43.30 3.55
C GLY A 19 7.37 42.20 3.13
N TYR A 20 6.32 41.92 3.92
CA TYR A 20 5.30 40.91 3.64
C TYR A 20 3.93 41.55 3.35
N ALA A 21 3.75 42.14 2.17
CA ALA A 21 2.52 42.86 1.79
C ALA A 21 1.51 42.04 0.95
N GLY A 22 1.63 40.71 0.88
CA GLY A 22 0.89 39.89 -0.09
C GLY A 22 -0.51 39.36 0.29
N SER A 23 -0.99 39.53 1.53
CA SER A 23 -1.96 38.54 2.07
C SER A 23 -3.37 39.02 2.49
N TYR A 24 -3.76 40.30 2.39
CA TYR A 24 -5.05 40.74 2.97
C TYR A 24 -5.86 41.77 2.13
N PRO A 25 -6.83 41.34 1.28
CA PRO A 25 -7.57 42.23 0.37
C PRO A 25 -8.90 42.82 0.90
N LEU A 26 -9.27 42.63 2.18
CA LEU A 26 -10.67 42.79 2.62
C LEU A 26 -11.04 44.05 3.44
N LEU A 27 -10.21 45.10 3.48
CA LEU A 27 -10.44 46.26 4.37
C LEU A 27 -10.43 47.64 3.70
N ALA A 28 -10.84 47.74 2.43
CA ALA A 28 -10.86 49.01 1.68
C ALA A 28 -12.09 49.92 1.93
N GLY A 29 -12.86 49.76 3.01
CA GLY A 29 -14.29 50.15 2.97
C GLY A 29 -14.94 51.02 4.05
N VAL A 30 -14.28 51.50 5.11
CA VAL A 30 -14.90 52.45 6.07
C VAL A 30 -13.83 53.27 6.79
N ALA A 31 -13.65 54.55 6.43
CA ALA A 31 -12.73 55.48 7.09
C ALA A 31 -13.52 56.55 7.86
N LEU A 32 -13.38 56.55 9.19
CA LEU A 32 -13.66 57.69 10.06
C LEU A 32 -12.32 58.23 10.55
N PRO A 33 -12.07 59.54 10.54
CA PRO A 33 -10.80 60.08 11.03
C PRO A 33 -10.65 59.84 12.55
N LEU A 34 -9.50 59.30 12.96
CA LEU A 34 -9.11 58.92 14.33
C LEU A 34 -9.17 60.11 15.29
N ASP A 35 -8.94 61.34 14.83
CA ASP A 35 -9.04 62.55 15.65
C ASP A 35 -10.45 62.78 16.24
N ARG A 36 -11.51 62.38 15.52
CA ARG A 36 -12.92 62.50 15.96
C ARG A 36 -13.35 61.38 16.91
N LEU A 37 -12.68 60.23 16.86
CA LEU A 37 -12.93 59.09 17.74
C LEU A 37 -12.51 59.37 19.19
N VAL A 38 -11.53 60.25 19.40
CA VAL A 38 -11.04 60.65 20.74
C VAL A 38 -12.13 61.33 21.57
N ASP A 39 -12.92 62.22 20.96
CA ASP A 39 -13.97 62.97 21.66
C ASP A 39 -15.25 62.14 21.91
N GLN A 40 -15.54 61.15 21.06
CA GLN A 40 -16.74 60.30 21.18
C GLN A 40 -16.58 59.12 22.15
N VAL A 41 -15.36 58.62 22.37
CA VAL A 41 -15.12 57.35 23.09
C VAL A 41 -14.47 57.54 24.46
N PHE A 42 -13.57 58.50 24.63
CA PHE A 42 -12.65 58.51 25.79
C PHE A 42 -13.00 59.50 26.91
N HIS A 43 -13.97 60.41 26.73
CA HIS A 43 -14.48 61.35 27.75
C HIS A 43 -13.44 61.88 28.78
N LEU A 44 -12.24 62.25 28.31
CA LEU A 44 -11.09 62.61 29.16
C LEU A 44 -11.29 63.98 29.82
N LYS A 45 -11.28 64.06 31.15
CA LYS A 45 -11.55 65.32 31.88
C LYS A 45 -10.41 66.34 31.81
N ASP A 46 -9.16 65.90 31.57
CA ASP A 46 -8.00 66.78 31.46
C ASP A 46 -7.79 67.27 30.02
N ALA A 47 -7.88 68.59 29.82
CA ALA A 47 -7.74 69.23 28.52
C ALA A 47 -6.32 69.09 27.92
N ARG A 48 -5.29 68.92 28.75
CA ARG A 48 -3.89 68.79 28.33
C ARG A 48 -3.57 67.37 27.85
N GLU A 49 -4.13 66.37 28.50
CA GLU A 49 -4.02 64.96 28.09
C GLU A 49 -4.85 64.67 26.84
N ARG A 50 -6.07 65.23 26.77
CA ARG A 50 -6.90 65.14 25.57
C ARG A 50 -6.22 65.76 24.35
N ARG A 51 -5.52 66.88 24.52
CA ARG A 51 -4.72 67.51 23.46
C ARG A 51 -3.56 66.63 23.01
N ARG A 52 -2.83 66.02 23.94
CA ARG A 52 -1.68 65.14 23.65
C ARG A 52 -2.09 63.88 22.91
N LEU A 53 -3.20 63.26 23.29
CA LEU A 53 -3.70 62.05 22.64
C LEU A 53 -4.22 62.34 21.23
N LYS A 54 -4.91 63.49 21.05
CA LYS A 54 -5.37 63.95 19.75
C LYS A 54 -4.19 64.21 18.80
N THR A 55 -3.13 64.86 19.29
CA THR A 55 -1.89 65.08 18.53
C THR A 55 -1.16 63.77 18.19
N LEU A 56 -1.19 62.76 19.06
CA LEU A 56 -0.59 61.45 18.77
C LEU A 56 -1.35 60.70 17.67
N CYS A 57 -2.69 60.75 17.70
CA CYS A 57 -3.55 60.18 16.66
C CYS A 57 -3.40 60.93 15.33
N GLU A 58 -3.30 62.26 15.34
CA GLU A 58 -3.02 63.08 14.15
C GLU A 58 -1.66 62.75 13.51
N CYS A 59 -0.64 62.41 14.30
CA CYS A 59 0.67 61.97 13.78
C CYS A 59 0.58 60.57 13.14
N LEU A 60 -0.12 59.63 13.78
CA LEU A 60 -0.34 58.28 13.25
C LEU A 60 -1.20 58.29 11.98
N GLU A 61 -2.21 59.17 11.90
CA GLU A 61 -3.01 59.36 10.69
C GLU A 61 -2.22 59.99 9.54
N ALA A 62 -1.33 60.93 9.84
CA ALA A 62 -0.44 61.53 8.85
C ALA A 62 0.56 60.52 8.30
N ASP A 63 1.14 59.67 9.15
CA ASP A 63 2.04 58.58 8.74
C ASP A 63 1.31 57.55 7.84
N LEU A 64 0.08 57.14 8.20
CA LEU A 64 -0.72 56.18 7.41
C LEU A 64 -1.24 56.75 6.08
N ALA A 65 -1.52 58.05 6.01
CA ALA A 65 -1.94 58.71 4.77
C ALA A 65 -0.77 58.91 3.79
N HIS A 66 0.48 58.85 4.27
CA HIS A 66 1.66 59.19 3.51
C HIS A 66 2.29 58.01 2.74
N ASP A 67 2.14 56.78 3.23
CA ASP A 67 2.57 55.56 2.52
C ASP A 67 1.77 55.27 1.23
N LEU A 68 0.74 56.08 0.92
CA LEU A 68 -0.08 55.94 -0.28
C LEU A 68 0.19 56.98 -1.39
N GLY A 69 1.20 57.86 -1.28
CA GLY A 69 1.75 58.55 -2.47
C GLY A 69 2.45 59.92 -2.30
N ASP A 70 3.61 60.05 -2.97
CA ASP A 70 4.32 61.25 -3.50
C ASP A 70 5.56 61.82 -2.73
N PRO A 71 6.67 62.20 -3.41
CA PRO A 71 8.06 62.27 -2.88
C PRO A 71 8.50 63.67 -2.40
N GLY A 72 7.76 64.31 -1.49
CA GLY A 72 8.13 65.59 -0.85
C GLY A 72 8.54 65.49 0.63
N THR A 73 9.03 64.32 1.06
CA THR A 73 8.79 63.77 2.40
C THR A 73 9.92 64.01 3.40
N HIS A 74 11.12 64.33 2.93
CA HIS A 74 12.32 64.34 3.76
C HIS A 74 12.51 65.62 4.59
N GLU A 75 12.14 66.78 4.06
CA GLU A 75 12.30 68.05 4.76
C GLU A 75 11.25 68.24 5.88
N ALA A 76 10.05 67.69 5.68
CA ALA A 76 8.97 67.70 6.68
C ALA A 76 9.25 66.72 7.84
N ALA A 77 9.73 65.51 7.54
CA ALA A 77 10.12 64.51 8.55
C ALA A 77 11.31 64.99 9.41
N ARG A 78 12.29 65.68 8.80
CA ARG A 78 13.43 66.26 9.53
C ARG A 78 12.99 67.36 10.51
N LEU A 79 12.12 68.27 10.05
CA LEU A 79 11.60 69.37 10.89
C LEU A 79 10.74 68.85 12.06
N GLN A 80 10.02 67.74 11.87
CA GLN A 80 9.27 67.06 12.93
C GLN A 80 10.16 66.32 13.94
N ALA A 81 11.25 65.68 13.49
CA ALA A 81 12.24 65.06 14.37
C ALA A 81 12.98 66.10 15.23
N GLU A 82 13.43 67.21 14.64
CA GLU A 82 14.02 68.36 15.33
C GLU A 82 13.04 68.94 16.38
N THR A 83 11.76 69.06 16.03
CA THR A 83 10.70 69.54 16.95
C THR A 83 10.45 68.58 18.12
N LEU A 84 10.51 67.26 17.89
CA LEU A 84 10.35 66.24 18.93
C LEU A 84 11.57 66.26 19.88
N LEU A 85 12.79 66.30 19.36
CA LEU A 85 14.03 66.35 20.15
C LEU A 85 14.07 67.60 21.06
N SER A 86 13.71 68.76 20.50
CA SER A 86 13.61 70.03 21.22
C SER A 86 12.52 70.01 22.32
N ARG A 87 11.33 69.45 22.05
CA ARG A 87 10.20 69.44 23.01
C ARG A 87 10.32 68.41 24.15
N PHE A 88 11.14 67.38 23.99
CA PHE A 88 11.47 66.42 25.06
C PHE A 88 12.68 66.84 25.92
N GLY A 89 13.23 68.05 25.67
CA GLY A 89 14.20 68.69 26.56
C GLY A 89 15.65 68.23 26.38
N LEU A 90 15.98 67.61 25.25
CA LEU A 90 17.37 67.30 24.87
C LEU A 90 17.99 68.59 24.31
N LYS A 91 19.17 68.99 24.83
CA LYS A 91 19.88 70.20 24.39
C LYS A 91 21.15 69.83 23.61
N ASP A 92 21.62 70.72 22.74
CA ASP A 92 22.79 70.53 21.85
C ASP A 92 24.05 70.00 22.54
N GLU A 93 24.25 70.32 23.82
CA GLU A 93 25.40 69.87 24.62
C GLU A 93 25.43 68.33 24.84
N ASP A 94 24.28 67.65 24.79
CA ASP A 94 24.18 66.20 24.94
C ASP A 94 24.60 65.44 23.66
N PHE A 95 24.41 66.06 22.49
CA PHE A 95 24.82 65.53 21.18
C PHE A 95 26.30 65.82 20.88
N ALA A 96 26.80 66.98 21.31
CA ALA A 96 28.21 67.37 21.18
C ALA A 96 29.18 66.39 21.90
N ARG A 97 28.74 65.75 23.00
CA ARG A 97 29.52 64.70 23.70
C ARG A 97 29.66 63.39 22.92
N LEU A 98 28.81 63.19 21.91
CA LEU A 98 28.81 62.03 21.01
C LEU A 98 29.39 62.37 19.62
N GLY A 99 29.81 63.64 19.42
CA GLY A 99 30.43 64.11 18.18
C GLY A 99 29.47 64.31 17.01
N LEU A 100 28.18 64.54 17.29
CA LEU A 100 27.13 64.72 16.27
C LEU A 100 26.42 66.07 16.47
N ASP A 101 26.00 66.71 15.39
CA ASP A 101 25.05 67.83 15.45
C ASP A 101 23.57 67.38 15.36
N GLU A 102 22.63 68.27 15.70
CA GLU A 102 21.17 68.00 15.71
C GLU A 102 20.66 67.52 14.34
N LYS A 103 21.29 68.00 13.27
CA LYS A 103 20.95 67.73 11.87
C LYS A 103 21.43 66.34 11.46
N GLU A 104 22.61 65.93 11.90
CA GLU A 104 23.17 64.59 11.69
C GLU A 104 22.38 63.52 12.46
N ALA A 105 21.92 63.83 13.67
CA ALA A 105 21.05 62.96 14.45
C ALA A 105 19.67 62.76 13.80
N ALA A 106 19.08 63.84 13.26
CA ALA A 106 17.82 63.77 12.52
C ALA A 106 17.97 62.98 11.21
N ASN A 107 19.06 63.17 10.47
CA ASN A 107 19.31 62.45 9.22
C ASN A 107 19.58 60.94 9.41
N ALA A 108 20.21 60.53 10.53
CA ALA A 108 20.43 59.12 10.84
C ALA A 108 19.14 58.33 11.16
N VAL A 109 18.10 59.02 11.59
CA VAL A 109 16.77 58.44 11.86
C VAL A 109 15.94 58.26 10.58
N VAL A 110 16.14 59.13 9.59
CA VAL A 110 15.34 59.18 8.35
C VAL A 110 15.97 58.38 7.19
N GLY A 111 17.26 58.01 7.30
CA GLY A 111 17.87 56.98 6.45
C GLY A 111 18.17 57.40 4.99
N GLU A 112 18.79 58.55 4.76
CA GLU A 112 19.32 58.90 3.42
C GLU A 112 20.69 58.25 3.13
N ASP A 113 20.86 57.75 1.89
CA ASP A 113 22.09 57.14 1.33
C ASP A 113 23.23 58.15 1.03
N ARG A 114 23.35 59.25 1.77
CA ARG A 114 24.48 60.18 1.68
C ARG A 114 24.93 60.69 3.05
N ILE A 115 25.40 59.76 3.89
CA ILE A 115 26.39 60.09 4.91
C ILE A 115 27.77 59.83 4.28
N PRO A 116 28.70 60.81 4.21
CA PRO A 116 30.05 60.54 3.73
C PRO A 116 30.73 59.56 4.69
N ALA A 117 30.90 58.32 4.23
CA ALA A 117 31.74 57.25 4.76
C ALA A 117 32.07 57.31 6.26
N ILE A 118 31.03 57.29 7.11
CA ILE A 118 31.17 56.77 8.48
C ILE A 118 30.69 55.34 8.42
N ASP A 119 31.59 54.41 8.75
CA ASP A 119 31.43 52.98 8.52
C ASP A 119 30.18 52.45 9.26
N ARG A 120 29.31 51.72 8.54
CA ARG A 120 28.02 51.20 9.06
C ARG A 120 28.22 50.32 10.31
N ALA A 121 29.40 49.70 10.41
CA ALA A 121 29.87 48.91 11.56
C ALA A 121 30.10 49.73 12.85
N GLU A 122 30.26 51.05 12.75
CA GLU A 122 30.46 51.95 13.89
C GLU A 122 29.17 52.62 14.38
N LEU A 123 28.18 52.75 13.50
CA LEU A 123 26.87 53.39 13.77
C LEU A 123 25.87 52.44 14.44
N GLU A 124 25.84 51.16 14.03
CA GLU A 124 24.95 50.15 14.59
C GLU A 124 25.10 49.96 16.11
N PRO A 125 26.33 49.88 16.69
CA PRO A 125 26.52 49.75 18.13
C PRO A 125 26.18 51.03 18.92
N ARG A 126 26.10 52.18 18.25
CA ARG A 126 25.80 53.50 18.83
C ARG A 126 24.29 53.76 18.85
N VAL A 127 23.57 53.41 17.78
CA VAL A 127 22.09 53.42 17.72
C VAL A 127 21.50 52.37 18.65
N ARG A 128 22.07 51.15 18.72
CA ARG A 128 21.73 50.16 19.75
C ARG A 128 21.97 50.68 21.16
N ARG A 129 22.99 51.52 21.38
CA ARG A 129 23.27 52.14 22.69
C ARG A 129 22.25 53.21 23.06
N ILE A 130 21.77 54.00 22.09
CA ILE A 130 20.73 55.02 22.29
C ILE A 130 19.38 54.36 22.59
N LEU A 131 18.99 53.34 21.81
CA LEU A 131 17.80 52.54 22.08
C LEU A 131 17.92 51.76 23.39
N ALA A 132 19.10 51.18 23.70
CA ALA A 132 19.33 50.53 24.98
C ALA A 132 19.32 51.52 26.16
N CYS A 133 19.80 52.76 26.00
CA CYS A 133 19.67 53.81 27.02
C CYS A 133 18.22 54.27 27.19
N PHE A 134 17.46 54.38 26.10
CA PHE A 134 16.03 54.71 26.09
C PHE A 134 15.21 53.63 26.81
N TYR A 135 15.38 52.36 26.45
CA TYR A 135 14.70 51.23 27.09
C TYR A 135 15.21 50.93 28.52
N ARG A 136 16.50 51.16 28.82
CA ARG A 136 17.07 50.99 30.18
C ARG A 136 16.69 52.14 31.11
N ARG A 137 16.50 53.37 30.60
CA ARG A 137 15.85 54.49 31.33
C ARG A 137 14.36 54.23 31.57
N LEU A 138 13.66 53.63 30.60
CA LEU A 138 12.27 53.14 30.78
C LEU A 138 12.19 52.07 31.87
N ALA A 139 13.12 51.12 31.89
CA ALA A 139 13.19 50.04 32.89
C ALA A 139 13.63 50.52 34.29
N THR A 140 14.46 51.55 34.41
CA THR A 140 14.82 52.15 35.72
C THR A 140 13.69 53.02 36.29
N HIS A 141 12.74 53.45 35.45
CA HIS A 141 11.50 54.12 35.86
C HIS A 141 10.30 53.16 35.90
N ALA A 142 10.53 51.84 35.96
CA ALA A 142 9.50 50.80 35.97
C ALA A 142 8.47 50.91 37.12
N ARG A 143 8.71 51.75 38.14
CA ARG A 143 7.73 52.04 39.20
C ARG A 143 6.75 53.17 38.86
N THR A 144 6.99 53.95 37.81
CA THR A 144 6.23 55.17 37.49
C THR A 144 5.47 55.09 36.16
N PHE A 145 5.67 54.04 35.37
CA PHE A 145 5.06 53.83 34.04
C PHE A 145 3.89 52.83 33.91
N PRO A 146 3.31 52.19 34.97
CA PRO A 146 2.13 51.33 34.79
C PRO A 146 0.87 52.05 34.32
N ASP A 147 0.79 53.38 34.38
CA ASP A 147 -0.48 54.09 34.14
C ASP A 147 -0.59 54.74 32.75
N LEU A 148 0.48 54.74 31.95
CA LEU A 148 0.54 55.46 30.65
C LEU A 148 0.59 54.57 29.40
N LEU A 149 0.78 53.25 29.52
CA LEU A 149 0.64 52.35 28.37
C LEU A 149 -0.78 51.79 28.31
N PRO A 150 -1.55 52.03 27.22
CA PRO A 150 -2.82 51.35 26.98
C PRO A 150 -2.65 49.83 27.09
N PHE A 151 -3.64 49.16 27.69
CA PHE A 151 -3.66 47.72 27.93
C PHE A 151 -3.23 46.88 26.70
N ALA A 152 -3.59 47.31 25.50
CA ALA A 152 -3.22 46.65 24.23
C ALA A 152 -1.72 46.68 23.91
N ILE A 153 -1.00 47.78 24.17
CA ILE A 153 0.45 47.86 23.95
C ILE A 153 1.20 47.05 25.01
N ARG A 154 0.66 46.98 26.24
CA ARG A 154 1.22 46.12 27.30
C ARG A 154 1.07 44.65 26.96
N GLU A 155 -0.10 44.22 26.48
CA GLU A 155 -0.34 42.87 25.98
C GLU A 155 0.59 42.55 24.79
N GLN A 156 0.72 43.46 23.81
CA GLN A 156 1.58 43.22 22.64
C GLN A 156 3.08 43.24 22.97
N LEU A 157 3.54 44.12 23.86
CA LEU A 157 4.91 44.12 24.35
C LEU A 157 5.19 42.86 25.19
N GLN A 158 4.20 42.38 25.95
CA GLN A 158 4.30 41.10 26.66
C GLN A 158 4.33 39.92 25.68
N VAL A 159 3.58 39.95 24.59
CA VAL A 159 3.63 38.95 23.52
C VAL A 159 5.00 38.97 22.83
N ALA A 160 5.52 40.14 22.48
CA ALA A 160 6.84 40.28 21.86
C ALA A 160 7.99 39.87 22.80
N LEU A 161 7.94 40.26 24.08
CA LEU A 161 8.90 39.83 25.10
C LEU A 161 8.78 38.34 25.39
N ARG A 162 7.58 37.77 25.34
CA ARG A 162 7.33 36.32 25.47
C ARG A 162 7.92 35.58 24.28
N THR A 163 7.71 36.07 23.06
CA THR A 163 8.27 35.51 21.83
C THR A 163 9.81 35.59 21.83
N LEU A 164 10.39 36.72 22.25
CA LEU A 164 11.84 36.89 22.38
C LEU A 164 12.42 35.98 23.45
N LYS A 165 11.72 35.82 24.57
CA LYS A 165 12.08 34.88 25.64
C LYS A 165 11.99 33.44 25.15
N GLU A 166 10.94 33.07 24.42
CA GLU A 166 10.79 31.75 23.79
C GLU A 166 11.93 31.47 22.80
N VAL A 167 12.30 32.44 21.96
CA VAL A 167 13.46 32.34 21.06
C VAL A 167 14.78 32.20 21.83
N GLN A 168 14.97 32.96 22.91
CA GLN A 168 16.18 32.87 23.75
C GLN A 168 16.24 31.56 24.55
N ASP A 169 15.10 31.06 25.03
CA ASP A 169 15.01 29.81 25.78
C ASP A 169 15.20 28.62 24.83
N LEU A 170 14.62 28.64 23.63
CA LEU A 170 14.88 27.65 22.56
C LEU A 170 16.34 27.65 22.11
N ARG A 171 16.93 28.84 21.92
CA ARG A 171 18.34 28.99 21.57
C ARG A 171 19.26 28.44 22.65
N ARG A 172 18.97 28.71 23.93
CA ARG A 172 19.71 28.12 25.07
C ARG A 172 19.55 26.61 25.13
N LEU A 173 18.38 26.08 24.76
CA LEU A 173 18.11 24.64 24.74
C LEU A 173 18.92 23.94 23.63
N ILE A 174 19.03 24.56 22.45
CA ILE A 174 19.90 24.12 21.34
C ILE A 174 21.39 24.20 21.70
N GLU A 175 21.80 25.29 22.37
CA GLU A 175 23.21 25.55 22.72
C GLU A 175 23.70 24.74 23.94
N ARG A 176 22.81 24.33 24.86
CA ARG A 176 23.18 23.62 26.10
C ARG A 176 23.01 22.10 26.05
N ASP A 177 22.01 21.58 25.35
CA ASP A 177 21.63 20.16 25.44
C ASP A 177 21.81 19.46 24.09
N ARG A 178 22.98 18.83 23.92
CA ARG A 178 23.06 17.57 23.18
C ARG A 178 22.37 16.41 23.94
N ASP A 179 21.97 16.64 25.21
CA ASP A 179 21.33 15.64 26.06
C ASP A 179 19.86 15.99 26.33
N ALA A 180 18.93 15.17 25.85
CA ALA A 180 17.47 15.35 25.92
C ALA A 180 16.84 15.25 27.35
N GLY A 181 17.57 15.64 28.40
CA GLY A 181 17.27 15.36 29.80
C GLY A 181 16.51 16.45 30.57
N SER A 182 16.39 17.68 30.06
CA SER A 182 15.78 18.78 30.82
C SER A 182 14.24 18.72 30.88
N ALA A 183 13.66 19.19 32.00
CA ALA A 183 12.21 19.26 32.19
C ALA A 183 11.50 20.24 31.23
N GLU A 184 12.25 21.11 30.58
CA GLU A 184 11.79 22.08 29.57
C GLU A 184 11.70 21.41 28.19
N ALA A 185 12.72 20.64 27.78
CA ALA A 185 12.67 19.81 26.57
C ALA A 185 11.52 18.80 26.63
N GLY A 186 11.28 18.20 27.80
CA GLY A 186 10.17 17.28 28.01
C GLY A 186 8.78 17.91 27.83
N ARG A 187 8.61 19.18 28.22
CA ARG A 187 7.34 19.92 28.02
C ARG A 187 7.14 20.31 26.56
N LEU A 188 8.18 20.80 25.91
CA LEU A 188 8.11 21.15 24.48
C LEU A 188 7.80 19.93 23.61
N ALA A 189 8.37 18.76 23.92
CA ALA A 189 8.06 17.52 23.22
C ALA A 189 6.57 17.15 23.34
N LEU A 190 6.01 17.29 24.55
CA LEU A 190 4.57 17.07 24.80
C LEU A 190 3.70 18.09 24.04
N ASP A 191 4.05 19.37 24.08
CA ASP A 191 3.29 20.44 23.40
C ASP A 191 3.29 20.27 21.88
N LEU A 192 4.38 19.76 21.30
CA LEU A 192 4.50 19.46 19.88
C LEU A 192 3.88 18.09 19.51
N GLY A 193 3.60 17.24 20.50
CA GLY A 193 3.09 15.89 20.33
C GLY A 193 4.11 14.91 19.74
N VAL A 194 5.39 15.04 20.15
CA VAL A 194 6.51 14.22 19.66
C VAL A 194 7.29 13.60 20.81
N THR A 195 8.13 12.60 20.53
CA THR A 195 9.00 11.99 21.55
C THR A 195 10.18 12.91 21.87
N ARG A 196 10.85 12.68 23.00
CA ARG A 196 12.08 13.41 23.35
C ARG A 196 13.21 13.13 22.37
N GLY A 197 13.31 11.89 21.87
CA GLY A 197 14.27 11.51 20.83
C GLY A 197 14.06 12.29 19.54
N ALA A 198 12.81 12.34 19.06
CA ALA A 198 12.45 13.14 17.88
C ALA A 198 12.75 14.64 18.07
N LEU A 199 12.40 15.21 19.23
CA LEU A 199 12.70 16.61 19.52
C LEU A 199 14.22 16.90 19.50
N ALA A 200 15.03 16.00 20.04
CA ALA A 200 16.49 16.14 19.99
C ALA A 200 17.02 16.10 18.55
N ALA A 201 16.48 15.21 17.71
CA ALA A 201 16.82 15.14 16.30
C ALA A 201 16.43 16.43 15.55
N PHE A 202 15.28 17.03 15.85
CA PHE A 202 14.87 18.30 15.22
C PHE A 202 15.86 19.42 15.54
N PHE A 203 16.33 19.51 16.78
CA PHE A 203 17.33 20.51 17.14
C PHE A 203 18.68 20.26 16.48
N ALA A 204 19.10 19.00 16.32
CA ALA A 204 20.30 18.65 15.56
C ALA A 204 20.19 19.14 14.11
N VAL A 205 19.08 18.84 13.43
CA VAL A 205 18.81 19.28 12.04
C VAL A 205 18.80 20.81 11.93
N LEU A 206 18.11 21.51 12.84
CA LEU A 206 18.05 22.98 12.83
C LEU A 206 19.42 23.62 13.06
N GLY A 207 20.26 22.99 13.90
CA GLY A 207 21.64 23.41 14.16
C GLY A 207 22.55 23.20 12.96
N GLU A 208 22.47 22.04 12.30
CA GLU A 208 23.23 21.74 11.08
C GLU A 208 22.88 22.69 9.93
N GLN A 209 21.60 23.00 9.76
CA GLN A 209 21.12 23.92 8.73
C GLN A 209 21.27 25.40 9.11
N GLN A 210 21.82 25.70 10.29
CA GLN A 210 22.07 27.07 10.79
C GLN A 210 20.84 27.98 10.70
N VAL A 211 19.67 27.45 11.09
CA VAL A 211 18.40 28.20 11.03
C VAL A 211 18.47 29.41 11.97
N GLN A 212 18.07 30.58 11.47
CA GLN A 212 18.12 31.83 12.23
C GLN A 212 17.25 31.74 13.50
N PRO A 213 17.68 32.29 14.65
CA PRO A 213 16.97 32.17 15.92
C PRO A 213 15.50 32.58 15.86
N GLU A 214 15.19 33.63 15.11
CA GLU A 214 13.85 34.18 14.95
C GLU A 214 12.91 33.24 14.18
N ALA A 215 13.46 32.32 13.37
CA ALA A 215 12.71 31.34 12.58
C ALA A 215 12.55 29.98 13.29
N LEU A 216 13.27 29.72 14.38
CA LEU A 216 13.27 28.44 15.09
C LEU A 216 11.88 27.98 15.55
N PRO A 217 11.03 28.82 16.18
CA PRO A 217 9.72 28.36 16.66
C PRO A 217 8.82 27.86 15.52
N ALA A 218 8.79 28.60 14.41
CA ALA A 218 8.00 28.24 13.23
C ALA A 218 8.54 26.95 12.58
N LYS A 219 9.86 26.83 12.45
CA LYS A 219 10.49 25.64 11.84
C LYS A 219 10.36 24.39 12.71
N LEU A 220 10.39 24.51 14.03
CA LEU A 220 10.12 23.38 14.93
C LEU A 220 8.71 22.83 14.76
N VAL A 221 7.70 23.70 14.63
CA VAL A 221 6.31 23.28 14.39
C VAL A 221 6.18 22.61 13.01
N GLU A 222 6.83 23.16 11.99
CA GLU A 222 6.86 22.60 10.63
C GLU A 222 7.47 21.18 10.62
N ILE A 223 8.66 21.01 11.20
CA ILE A 223 9.35 19.72 11.30
C ILE A 223 8.51 18.74 12.13
N ALA A 224 7.99 19.17 13.29
CA ALA A 224 7.15 18.32 14.12
C ALA A 224 5.90 17.84 13.37
N GLN A 225 5.30 18.68 12.52
CA GLN A 225 4.15 18.29 11.71
C GLN A 225 4.53 17.26 10.64
N GLY A 226 5.62 17.48 9.89
CA GLY A 226 6.12 16.51 8.91
C GLY A 226 6.51 15.17 9.55
N TYR A 227 7.12 15.22 10.73
CA TYR A 227 7.47 14.04 11.52
C TYR A 227 6.22 13.26 11.95
N LYS A 228 5.17 13.94 12.46
CA LYS A 228 3.91 13.28 12.82
C LYS A 228 3.25 12.59 11.63
N THR A 229 3.31 13.19 10.44
CA THR A 229 2.84 12.55 9.21
C THR A 229 3.63 11.28 8.89
N SER A 230 4.95 11.32 9.04
CA SER A 230 5.82 10.17 8.82
C SER A 230 5.55 9.04 9.83
N LEU A 231 5.39 9.39 11.11
CA LEU A 231 5.05 8.44 12.18
C LEU A 231 3.69 7.77 11.97
N ALA A 232 2.69 8.53 11.49
CA ALA A 232 1.39 7.98 11.14
C ALA A 232 1.49 6.95 9.99
N ARG A 233 2.30 7.23 8.96
CA ARG A 233 2.54 6.31 7.84
C ARG A 233 3.38 5.09 8.21
N ALA A 234 4.28 5.23 9.19
CA ALA A 234 5.08 4.12 9.71
C ALA A 234 4.25 3.14 10.57
N THR A 235 2.99 3.46 10.89
CA THR A 235 2.14 2.54 11.64
C THR A 235 1.71 1.40 10.72
N PRO A 236 2.03 0.13 11.05
CA PRO A 236 1.62 -1.00 10.23
C PRO A 236 0.10 -1.06 10.11
N GLY A 237 -0.40 -1.08 8.88
CA GLY A 237 -1.80 -1.29 8.57
C GLY A 237 -2.18 -2.78 8.62
N PRO A 238 -3.48 -3.11 8.66
CA PRO A 238 -3.95 -4.49 8.58
C PRO A 238 -3.59 -5.17 7.25
N ASP A 239 -3.35 -4.38 6.20
CA ASP A 239 -2.98 -4.85 4.86
C ASP A 239 -1.46 -5.02 4.68
N ASP A 240 -0.65 -4.57 5.64
CA ASP A 240 0.80 -4.77 5.60
C ASP A 240 1.09 -6.24 5.97
N ALA A 241 1.33 -7.07 4.97
CA ALA A 241 1.64 -8.48 5.16
C ALA A 241 3.16 -8.74 5.06
N GLY A 242 3.68 -9.58 5.95
CA GLY A 242 5.04 -10.11 5.85
C GLY A 242 6.13 -9.05 6.08
N PRO A 243 7.22 -9.01 5.27
CA PRO A 243 8.40 -8.18 5.54
C PRO A 243 8.12 -6.68 5.68
N THR A 244 7.12 -6.15 4.97
CA THR A 244 6.76 -4.72 5.02
C THR A 244 6.21 -4.32 6.39
N HIS A 245 5.46 -5.22 7.05
CA HIS A 245 4.93 -4.97 8.39
C HIS A 245 6.05 -4.78 9.42
N ASP A 246 7.03 -5.70 9.41
CA ASP A 246 8.15 -5.67 10.35
C ASP A 246 9.05 -4.46 10.10
N LEU A 247 9.28 -4.10 8.82
CA LEU A 247 10.03 -2.90 8.46
C LEU A 247 9.31 -1.61 8.88
N ARG A 248 7.98 -1.55 8.76
CA ARG A 248 7.20 -0.40 9.23
C ARG A 248 7.22 -0.26 10.76
N ALA A 249 7.16 -1.38 11.48
CA ALA A 249 7.34 -1.38 12.94
C ALA A 249 8.74 -0.88 13.36
N ALA A 250 9.80 -1.33 12.67
CA ALA A 250 11.17 -0.86 12.90
C ALA A 250 11.33 0.64 12.54
N LEU A 251 10.72 1.09 11.43
CA LEU A 251 10.73 2.49 11.02
C LEU A 251 10.10 3.37 12.10
N ARG A 252 8.96 2.94 12.65
CA ARG A 252 8.28 3.65 13.73
C ARG A 252 9.18 3.80 14.96
N ASP A 253 9.84 2.73 15.38
CA ASP A 253 10.74 2.73 16.52
C ASP A 253 11.98 3.62 16.29
N ALA A 254 12.57 3.58 15.09
CA ALA A 254 13.67 4.47 14.69
C ALA A 254 13.24 5.95 14.72
N LEU A 255 12.05 6.27 14.18
CA LEU A 255 11.46 7.60 14.26
C LEU A 255 11.29 8.02 15.73
N GLU A 256 10.67 7.19 16.57
CA GLU A 256 10.41 7.49 17.99
C GLU A 256 11.71 7.74 18.78
N ARG A 257 12.84 7.13 18.40
CA ARG A 257 14.17 7.42 18.95
C ARG A 257 14.83 8.68 18.38
N GLY A 258 14.31 9.25 17.28
CA GLY A 258 14.92 10.36 16.55
C GLY A 258 16.09 9.95 15.65
N ALA A 259 16.23 8.67 15.32
CA ALA A 259 17.26 8.16 14.43
C ALA A 259 16.85 8.37 12.97
N LEU A 260 16.96 9.60 12.47
CA LEU A 260 16.44 10.00 11.15
C LEU A 260 17.15 9.30 9.98
N ASP A 261 18.46 9.06 10.08
CA ASP A 261 19.21 8.32 9.05
C ASP A 261 18.78 6.84 9.00
N GLU A 262 18.60 6.20 10.16
CA GLU A 262 18.09 4.83 10.25
C GLU A 262 16.66 4.73 9.67
N ALA A 263 15.83 5.75 9.94
CA ALA A 263 14.48 5.84 9.38
C ALA A 263 14.49 5.97 7.85
N ASP A 264 15.41 6.75 7.27
CA ASP A 264 15.56 6.88 5.81
C ASP A 264 16.02 5.56 5.16
N ASP A 265 17.01 4.90 5.76
CA ASP A 265 17.46 3.56 5.31
C ASP A 265 16.32 2.52 5.36
N LEU A 266 15.48 2.56 6.39
CA LEU A 266 14.32 1.68 6.52
C LEU A 266 13.25 1.98 5.47
N LEU A 267 13.01 3.26 5.15
CA LEU A 267 12.12 3.67 4.06
C LEU A 267 12.62 3.17 2.70
N ALA A 268 13.92 3.27 2.41
CA ALA A 268 14.52 2.72 1.19
C ALA A 268 14.31 1.21 1.09
N ARG A 269 14.48 0.47 2.19
CA ARG A 269 14.23 -0.98 2.23
C ARG A 269 12.75 -1.33 2.06
N ILE A 270 11.84 -0.53 2.61
CA ILE A 270 10.39 -0.69 2.39
C ILE A 270 10.08 -0.52 0.91
N GLN A 271 10.62 0.54 0.29
CA GLN A 271 10.45 0.81 -1.13
C GLN A 271 10.96 -0.35 -1.99
N ASP A 272 12.16 -0.88 -1.72
CA ASP A 272 12.69 -2.03 -2.46
C ASP A 272 11.78 -3.28 -2.39
N VAL A 273 11.17 -3.52 -1.22
CA VAL A 273 10.22 -4.63 -1.04
C VAL A 273 8.92 -4.38 -1.81
N GLU A 274 8.36 -3.17 -1.71
CA GLU A 274 7.14 -2.78 -2.43
C GLU A 274 7.36 -2.83 -3.96
N ASP A 275 8.49 -2.32 -4.47
CA ASP A 275 8.85 -2.37 -5.88
C ASP A 275 9.02 -3.82 -6.39
N ALA A 276 9.64 -4.69 -5.59
CA ALA A 276 9.77 -6.11 -5.92
C ALA A 276 8.40 -6.82 -5.94
N GLN A 277 7.52 -6.52 -4.98
CA GLN A 277 6.16 -7.06 -4.93
C GLN A 277 5.33 -6.60 -6.13
N ASP A 278 5.43 -5.33 -6.52
CA ASP A 278 4.77 -4.78 -7.70
C ASP A 278 5.22 -5.47 -8.99
N LEU A 279 6.52 -5.71 -9.15
CA LEU A 279 7.06 -6.44 -10.30
C LEU A 279 6.59 -7.89 -10.32
N GLU A 280 6.60 -8.56 -9.17
CA GLU A 280 6.06 -9.91 -9.01
C GLU A 280 4.58 -9.96 -9.40
N GLN A 281 3.76 -9.04 -8.90
CA GLN A 281 2.34 -8.98 -9.19
C GLN A 281 2.09 -8.73 -10.68
N LYS A 282 2.81 -7.79 -11.30
CA LYS A 282 2.74 -7.56 -12.76
C LYS A 282 3.09 -8.81 -13.57
N ALA A 283 4.08 -9.60 -13.12
CA ALA A 283 4.42 -10.86 -13.76
C ALA A 283 3.31 -11.91 -13.62
N LEU A 284 2.68 -11.99 -12.44
CA LEU A 284 1.55 -12.87 -12.19
C LEU A 284 0.32 -12.49 -13.02
N ASP A 285 0.01 -11.21 -13.14
CA ASP A 285 -1.10 -10.71 -13.97
C ASP A 285 -0.86 -11.03 -15.45
N ALA A 286 0.37 -10.81 -15.93
CA ALA A 286 0.76 -11.15 -17.29
C ALA A 286 0.69 -12.66 -17.58
N ALA A 287 1.02 -13.50 -16.60
CA ALA A 287 0.88 -14.95 -16.68
C ALA A 287 -0.61 -15.36 -16.70
N ALA A 288 -1.44 -14.73 -15.86
CA ALA A 288 -2.88 -14.97 -15.81
C ALA A 288 -3.56 -14.63 -17.15
N THR A 289 -3.27 -13.47 -17.75
CA THR A 289 -3.79 -13.11 -19.09
C THR A 289 -3.39 -14.14 -20.16
N ARG A 290 -2.16 -14.68 -20.09
CA ARG A 290 -1.74 -15.75 -21.01
C ARG A 290 -2.52 -17.04 -20.76
N ALA A 291 -2.75 -17.40 -19.49
CA ALA A 291 -3.53 -18.57 -19.14
C ALA A 291 -4.99 -18.45 -19.61
N GLU A 292 -5.62 -17.27 -19.50
CA GLU A 292 -6.96 -17.01 -20.04
C GLU A 292 -7.03 -17.20 -21.56
N ARG A 293 -5.99 -16.78 -22.29
CA ARG A 293 -5.88 -17.10 -23.73
C ARG A 293 -5.78 -18.60 -23.98
N GLY A 294 -5.09 -19.33 -23.09
CA GLY A 294 -5.05 -20.78 -23.10
C GLY A 294 -6.43 -21.40 -22.88
N ASP A 295 -7.17 -20.90 -21.90
CA ASP A 295 -8.54 -21.33 -21.61
C ASP A 295 -9.48 -21.07 -22.78
N LEU A 296 -9.39 -19.89 -23.40
CA LEU A 296 -10.16 -19.58 -24.60
C LEU A 296 -9.81 -20.50 -25.77
N ALA A 297 -8.53 -20.87 -25.91
CA ALA A 297 -8.10 -21.85 -26.90
C ALA A 297 -8.65 -23.26 -26.59
N MET A 298 -8.72 -23.67 -25.32
CA MET A 298 -9.38 -24.91 -24.89
C MET A 298 -10.86 -24.91 -25.26
N THR A 299 -11.60 -23.83 -24.99
CA THR A 299 -13.02 -23.71 -25.36
C THR A 299 -13.22 -23.80 -26.88
N ARG A 300 -12.26 -23.29 -27.66
CA ARG A 300 -12.26 -23.41 -29.13
C ARG A 300 -11.72 -24.74 -29.64
N LEU A 301 -11.41 -25.69 -28.74
CA LEU A 301 -10.84 -27.01 -29.03
C LEU A 301 -9.51 -26.94 -29.81
N ARG A 302 -8.78 -25.83 -29.64
CA ARG A 302 -7.43 -25.57 -30.20
C ARG A 302 -6.36 -25.91 -29.17
N TYR A 303 -6.26 -27.19 -28.86
CA TYR A 303 -5.44 -27.70 -27.76
C TYR A 303 -3.95 -27.36 -27.88
N MET A 304 -3.42 -27.28 -29.10
CA MET A 304 -2.01 -26.90 -29.30
C MET A 304 -1.73 -25.43 -29.07
N ASP A 305 -2.69 -24.54 -29.37
CA ASP A 305 -2.58 -23.13 -29.00
C ASP A 305 -2.71 -22.97 -27.48
N ALA A 306 -3.61 -23.73 -26.84
CA ALA A 306 -3.76 -23.75 -25.39
C ALA A 306 -2.47 -24.18 -24.69
N THR A 307 -1.86 -25.27 -25.15
CA THR A 307 -0.55 -25.76 -24.69
C THR A 307 0.50 -24.65 -24.73
N ARG A 308 0.62 -23.94 -25.87
CA ARG A 308 1.57 -22.84 -26.03
C ARG A 308 1.31 -21.71 -25.03
N HIS A 309 0.05 -21.37 -24.82
CA HIS A 309 -0.35 -20.30 -23.90
C HIS A 309 -0.11 -20.64 -22.43
N PHE A 310 -0.46 -21.85 -21.99
CA PHE A 310 -0.20 -22.29 -20.62
C PHE A 310 1.30 -22.42 -20.33
N ARG A 311 2.08 -22.97 -21.27
CA ARG A 311 3.54 -23.02 -21.13
C ARG A 311 4.14 -21.61 -21.03
N ALA A 312 3.68 -20.68 -21.86
CA ALA A 312 4.11 -19.30 -21.78
C ALA A 312 3.71 -18.62 -20.47
N ALA A 313 2.53 -18.94 -19.91
CA ALA A 313 2.13 -18.47 -18.60
C ALA A 313 3.05 -19.01 -17.50
N ALA A 314 3.34 -20.31 -17.51
CA ALA A 314 4.27 -20.94 -16.57
C ALA A 314 5.64 -20.24 -16.56
N LEU A 315 6.23 -20.00 -17.75
CA LEU A 315 7.54 -19.35 -17.88
C LEU A 315 7.61 -17.92 -17.31
N GLN A 316 6.47 -17.26 -17.11
CA GLN A 316 6.42 -15.91 -16.54
C GLN A 316 6.22 -15.88 -15.03
N VAL A 317 5.82 -17.00 -14.43
CA VAL A 317 5.62 -17.07 -13.00
C VAL A 317 6.98 -16.94 -12.29
N PRO A 318 7.11 -16.01 -11.33
CA PRO A 318 8.33 -15.86 -10.54
C PRO A 318 8.67 -17.15 -9.77
N ARG A 319 9.97 -17.43 -9.60
CA ARG A 319 10.43 -18.67 -8.94
C ARG A 319 9.88 -18.87 -7.53
N ALA A 320 9.62 -17.77 -6.81
CA ALA A 320 9.02 -17.79 -5.47
C ALA A 320 7.60 -18.38 -5.45
N ARG A 321 6.90 -18.38 -6.60
CA ARG A 321 5.53 -18.88 -6.78
C ARG A 321 5.50 -20.21 -7.53
N GLN A 322 6.28 -21.17 -7.04
CA GLN A 322 6.39 -22.48 -7.66
C GLN A 322 5.03 -23.20 -7.78
N ASP A 323 4.12 -22.97 -6.84
CA ASP A 323 2.73 -23.43 -6.86
C ASP A 323 2.00 -22.98 -8.14
N ARG A 324 2.07 -21.69 -8.47
CA ARG A 324 1.44 -21.11 -9.66
C ARG A 324 2.08 -21.61 -10.94
N HIS A 325 3.39 -21.76 -10.94
CA HIS A 325 4.14 -22.33 -12.08
C HIS A 325 3.66 -23.75 -12.37
N LEU A 326 3.61 -24.60 -11.35
CA LEU A 326 3.15 -25.99 -11.47
C LEU A 326 1.68 -26.09 -11.90
N ALA A 327 0.81 -25.20 -11.41
CA ALA A 327 -0.59 -25.16 -11.82
C ALA A 327 -0.75 -24.90 -13.34
N TYR A 328 0.06 -24.01 -13.93
CA TYR A 328 0.01 -23.79 -15.38
C TYR A 328 0.59 -24.96 -16.18
N LEU A 329 1.61 -25.66 -15.66
CA LEU A 329 2.12 -26.87 -16.30
C LEU A 329 1.11 -28.03 -16.27
N ASP A 330 0.27 -28.13 -15.24
CA ASP A 330 -0.84 -29.09 -15.25
C ASP A 330 -1.86 -28.78 -16.35
N ARG A 331 -2.19 -27.50 -16.55
CA ARG A 331 -3.10 -27.06 -17.63
C ARG A 331 -2.50 -27.28 -19.01
N GLU A 332 -1.19 -27.06 -19.17
CA GLU A 332 -0.45 -27.44 -20.39
C GLU A 332 -0.59 -28.94 -20.66
N THR A 333 -0.42 -29.75 -19.62
CA THR A 333 -0.47 -31.21 -19.70
C THR A 333 -1.89 -31.71 -20.02
N ASP A 334 -2.94 -31.12 -19.46
CA ASP A 334 -4.34 -31.42 -19.82
C ASP A 334 -4.63 -31.09 -21.28
N ALA A 335 -4.17 -29.92 -21.76
CA ALA A 335 -4.35 -29.54 -23.16
C ALA A 335 -3.67 -30.53 -24.12
N LEU A 336 -2.42 -30.92 -23.82
CA LEU A 336 -1.70 -31.94 -24.59
C LEU A 336 -2.40 -33.31 -24.52
N TYR A 337 -2.94 -33.69 -23.37
CA TYR A 337 -3.69 -34.93 -23.23
C TYR A 337 -4.92 -34.93 -24.14
N ARG A 338 -5.73 -33.86 -24.14
CA ARG A 338 -6.89 -33.75 -25.03
C ARG A 338 -6.52 -33.74 -26.50
N GLN A 339 -5.42 -33.07 -26.86
CA GLN A 339 -4.87 -33.16 -28.22
C GLN A 339 -4.60 -34.62 -28.59
N GLY A 340 -3.94 -35.35 -27.71
CA GLY A 340 -3.63 -36.75 -27.93
C GLY A 340 -4.84 -37.67 -27.98
N GLU A 341 -5.76 -37.52 -27.03
CA GLU A 341 -6.97 -38.33 -26.89
C GLU A 341 -7.96 -38.06 -28.04
N GLU A 342 -8.37 -36.81 -28.22
CA GLU A 342 -9.47 -36.44 -29.11
C GLU A 342 -9.04 -36.27 -30.58
N ARG A 343 -7.78 -35.91 -30.84
CA ARG A 343 -7.25 -35.77 -32.23
C ARG A 343 -6.47 -36.99 -32.69
N GLY A 344 -6.27 -37.99 -31.82
CA GLY A 344 -5.47 -39.17 -32.15
C GLY A 344 -3.96 -38.91 -32.23
N ASP A 345 -3.48 -37.79 -31.67
CA ASP A 345 -2.08 -37.38 -31.73
C ASP A 345 -1.22 -38.16 -30.71
N ASN A 346 -0.64 -39.27 -31.14
CA ASN A 346 0.20 -40.09 -30.26
C ASN A 346 1.47 -39.36 -29.79
N ALA A 347 2.00 -38.40 -30.56
CA ALA A 347 3.18 -37.64 -30.15
C ALA A 347 2.85 -36.67 -29.00
N ALA A 348 1.65 -36.11 -28.99
CA ALA A 348 1.15 -35.34 -27.85
C ALA A 348 1.04 -36.21 -26.58
N LEU A 349 0.54 -37.45 -26.69
CA LEU A 349 0.47 -38.39 -25.55
C LEU A 349 1.86 -38.76 -25.01
N GLU A 350 2.84 -39.00 -25.88
CA GLU A 350 4.22 -39.24 -25.46
C GLU A 350 4.80 -38.04 -24.71
N THR A 351 4.47 -36.82 -25.17
CA THR A 351 4.87 -35.58 -24.49
C THR A 351 4.21 -35.49 -23.10
N VAL A 352 2.93 -35.85 -22.96
CA VAL A 352 2.26 -35.91 -21.65
C VAL A 352 2.95 -36.90 -20.71
N ILE A 353 3.29 -38.09 -21.20
CA ILE A 353 3.98 -39.12 -20.39
C ILE A 353 5.32 -38.58 -19.88
N ALA A 354 6.11 -37.93 -20.75
CA ALA A 354 7.38 -37.31 -20.34
C ALA A 354 7.14 -36.19 -19.31
N ARG A 355 6.17 -35.30 -19.55
CA ARG A 355 5.85 -34.18 -18.65
C ARG A 355 5.37 -34.63 -17.29
N CYS A 356 4.49 -35.62 -17.20
CA CYS A 356 4.06 -36.15 -15.91
C CYS A 356 5.25 -36.72 -15.13
N ARG A 357 6.18 -37.44 -15.78
CA ARG A 357 7.40 -37.94 -15.11
C ARG A 357 8.29 -36.81 -14.60
N ASP A 358 8.48 -35.76 -15.40
CA ASP A 358 9.25 -34.58 -14.99
C ASP A 358 8.60 -33.87 -13.78
N LEU A 359 7.26 -33.79 -13.74
CA LEU A 359 6.50 -33.14 -12.68
C LEU A 359 6.47 -33.90 -11.36
N LEU A 360 6.82 -35.20 -11.33
CA LEU A 360 6.91 -35.96 -10.08
C LEU A 360 8.07 -35.52 -9.19
N ALA A 361 9.20 -35.08 -9.78
CA ALA A 361 10.37 -34.64 -9.02
C ALA A 361 10.13 -33.38 -8.16
N PRO A 362 9.57 -32.27 -8.70
CA PRO A 362 9.23 -31.09 -7.90
C PRO A 362 8.01 -31.29 -6.98
N ARG A 363 7.31 -32.42 -7.07
CA ARG A 363 6.16 -32.79 -6.23
C ARG A 363 6.49 -34.04 -5.41
N PRO A 364 7.41 -33.96 -4.44
CA PRO A 364 7.77 -35.13 -3.65
C PRO A 364 6.54 -35.60 -2.87
N ARG A 365 6.33 -36.92 -2.88
CA ARG A 365 5.19 -37.59 -2.26
C ARG A 365 4.99 -37.19 -0.80
N GLU A 366 6.08 -36.92 -0.08
CA GLU A 366 6.09 -36.58 1.34
C GLU A 366 5.56 -35.17 1.63
N ARG A 367 5.75 -34.22 0.70
CA ARG A 367 5.35 -32.81 0.91
C ARG A 367 4.05 -32.45 0.19
N ALA A 368 3.75 -33.12 -0.93
CA ALA A 368 2.56 -32.87 -1.73
C ALA A 368 1.91 -34.20 -2.19
N PRO A 369 1.45 -35.06 -1.27
CA PRO A 369 0.99 -36.42 -1.59
C PRO A 369 -0.17 -36.46 -2.58
N LEU A 370 -1.13 -35.53 -2.46
CA LEU A 370 -2.29 -35.50 -3.35
C LEU A 370 -1.94 -34.99 -4.76
N ASP A 371 -1.04 -34.01 -4.88
CA ASP A 371 -0.57 -33.52 -6.18
C ASP A 371 0.30 -34.56 -6.89
N TRP A 372 1.13 -35.27 -6.13
CA TRP A 372 1.89 -36.41 -6.63
C TRP A 372 0.94 -37.50 -7.18
N ALA A 373 -0.09 -37.87 -6.42
CA ALA A 373 -1.06 -38.88 -6.87
C ALA A 373 -1.93 -38.42 -8.04
N MET A 374 -2.28 -37.14 -8.11
CA MET A 374 -2.91 -36.56 -9.29
C MET A 374 -2.02 -36.70 -10.52
N THR A 375 -0.73 -36.39 -10.38
CA THR A 375 0.26 -36.52 -11.46
C THR A 375 0.39 -37.98 -11.91
N GLN A 376 0.41 -38.93 -10.97
CA GLN A 376 0.42 -40.37 -11.27
C GLN A 376 -0.85 -40.84 -11.99
N ASN A 377 -2.03 -40.38 -11.58
CA ASN A 377 -3.28 -40.70 -12.28
C ASN A 377 -3.27 -40.15 -13.72
N ASN A 378 -2.76 -38.93 -13.92
CA ASN A 378 -2.68 -38.33 -15.24
C ASN A 378 -1.65 -39.05 -16.14
N LEU A 379 -0.53 -39.49 -15.57
CA LEU A 379 0.42 -40.39 -16.24
C LEU A 379 -0.27 -41.69 -16.65
N GLY A 380 -1.05 -42.30 -15.75
CA GLY A 380 -1.85 -43.49 -16.03
C GLY A 380 -2.82 -43.31 -17.19
N ASN A 381 -3.52 -42.17 -17.25
CA ASN A 381 -4.44 -41.84 -18.35
C ASN A 381 -3.72 -41.80 -19.70
N ALA A 382 -2.59 -41.08 -19.79
CA ALA A 382 -1.84 -40.97 -21.03
C ALA A 382 -1.26 -42.33 -21.48
N LEU A 383 -0.73 -43.11 -20.54
CA LEU A 383 -0.22 -44.46 -20.79
C LEU A 383 -1.32 -45.41 -21.25
N TRP A 384 -2.50 -45.35 -20.62
CA TRP A 384 -3.65 -46.18 -21.00
C TRP A 384 -4.15 -45.83 -22.39
N THR A 385 -4.36 -44.54 -22.67
CA THR A 385 -4.85 -44.07 -23.98
C THR A 385 -3.90 -44.45 -25.10
N LEU A 386 -2.59 -44.25 -24.91
CA LEU A 386 -1.59 -44.63 -25.91
C LEU A 386 -1.44 -46.15 -26.02
N GLY A 387 -1.33 -46.87 -24.91
CA GLY A 387 -1.21 -48.33 -24.89
C GLY A 387 -2.44 -49.04 -25.49
N GLY A 388 -3.62 -48.44 -25.36
CA GLY A 388 -4.85 -48.91 -26.00
C GLY A 388 -4.78 -48.89 -27.53
N ARG A 389 -3.99 -47.97 -28.11
CA ARG A 389 -3.77 -47.83 -29.57
C ARG A 389 -2.66 -48.74 -30.10
N GLU A 390 -1.85 -49.30 -29.22
CA GLU A 390 -0.70 -50.14 -29.55
C GLU A 390 -1.04 -51.62 -29.44
N ALA A 391 -0.35 -52.48 -30.19
CA ALA A 391 -0.49 -53.93 -30.06
C ALA A 391 0.12 -54.46 -28.73
N GLY A 392 1.24 -53.88 -28.30
CA GLY A 392 1.95 -54.28 -27.08
C GLY A 392 1.20 -53.93 -25.80
N THR A 393 1.55 -54.61 -24.71
CA THR A 393 0.89 -54.46 -23.39
C THR A 393 1.70 -53.64 -22.38
N ALA A 394 2.94 -53.27 -22.69
CA ALA A 394 3.86 -52.62 -21.76
C ALA A 394 3.32 -51.29 -21.20
N ARG A 395 2.78 -50.41 -22.06
CA ARG A 395 2.17 -49.14 -21.61
C ARG A 395 0.91 -49.34 -20.78
N LEU A 396 0.10 -50.35 -21.10
CA LEU A 396 -1.09 -50.70 -20.30
C LEU A 396 -0.71 -51.20 -18.90
N ALA A 397 0.34 -52.02 -18.79
CA ALA A 397 0.88 -52.44 -17.49
C ALA A 397 1.41 -51.25 -16.69
N ALA A 398 2.18 -50.36 -17.33
CA ALA A 398 2.65 -49.13 -16.69
C ALA A 398 1.50 -48.20 -16.24
N ALA A 399 0.38 -48.16 -16.98
CA ALA A 399 -0.82 -47.42 -16.57
C ALA A 399 -1.42 -48.00 -15.28
N VAL A 400 -1.53 -49.33 -15.19
CA VAL A 400 -1.98 -50.03 -13.97
C VAL A 400 -1.10 -49.67 -12.78
N ASP A 401 0.23 -49.67 -12.95
CA ASP A 401 1.16 -49.32 -11.89
C ASP A 401 1.02 -47.86 -11.45
N ALA A 402 0.87 -46.93 -12.41
CA ALA A 402 0.65 -45.52 -12.11
C ALA A 402 -0.67 -45.26 -11.35
N TYR A 403 -1.77 -45.94 -11.73
CA TYR A 403 -3.03 -45.81 -10.99
C TYR A 403 -2.95 -46.42 -9.59
N ARG A 404 -2.29 -47.57 -9.43
CA ARG A 404 -2.06 -48.15 -8.10
C ARG A 404 -1.24 -47.23 -7.21
N ALA A 405 -0.17 -46.64 -7.74
CA ALA A 405 0.63 -45.64 -7.05
C ALA A 405 -0.23 -44.45 -6.62
N ALA A 406 -1.07 -43.91 -7.51
CA ALA A 406 -1.99 -42.82 -7.15
C ALA A 406 -2.97 -43.21 -6.02
N LEU A 407 -3.46 -44.45 -6.00
CA LEU A 407 -4.40 -44.96 -4.98
C LEU A 407 -3.76 -45.15 -3.59
N GLU A 408 -2.44 -45.12 -3.47
CA GLU A 408 -1.77 -45.13 -2.16
C GLU A 408 -2.00 -43.83 -1.38
N GLU A 409 -2.13 -42.70 -2.08
CA GLU A 409 -2.40 -41.39 -1.43
C GLU A 409 -3.85 -40.94 -1.60
N ARG A 410 -4.45 -41.21 -2.76
CA ARG A 410 -5.88 -40.98 -2.98
C ARG A 410 -6.65 -42.12 -2.33
N THR A 411 -6.89 -42.04 -1.03
CA THR A 411 -7.73 -43.03 -0.33
C THR A 411 -9.20 -42.61 -0.36
N ARG A 412 -10.09 -43.57 -0.12
CA ARG A 412 -11.54 -43.32 -0.06
C ARG A 412 -11.89 -42.29 1.02
N GLU A 413 -11.17 -42.28 2.13
CA GLU A 413 -11.40 -41.42 3.29
C GLU A 413 -10.92 -39.99 3.04
N ARG A 414 -9.79 -39.82 2.33
CA ARG A 414 -9.18 -38.50 2.09
C ARG A 414 -9.87 -37.74 0.96
N VAL A 415 -10.06 -38.41 -0.17
CA VAL A 415 -10.55 -37.80 -1.42
C VAL A 415 -11.49 -38.76 -2.17
N PRO A 416 -12.69 -39.05 -1.64
CA PRO A 416 -13.55 -40.16 -2.07
C PRO A 416 -13.85 -40.21 -3.58
N LEU A 417 -14.15 -39.06 -4.19
CA LEU A 417 -14.47 -39.01 -5.63
C LEU A 417 -13.24 -39.17 -6.51
N ASP A 418 -12.08 -38.65 -6.10
CA ASP A 418 -10.82 -38.82 -6.84
C ASP A 418 -10.32 -40.25 -6.73
N TRP A 419 -10.45 -40.86 -5.55
CA TRP A 419 -10.20 -42.29 -5.35
C TRP A 419 -11.08 -43.13 -6.28
N ALA A 420 -12.40 -42.91 -6.30
CA ALA A 420 -13.31 -43.65 -7.16
C ALA A 420 -13.04 -43.41 -8.66
N THR A 421 -12.63 -42.20 -9.03
CA THR A 421 -12.19 -41.90 -10.39
C THR A 421 -10.95 -42.69 -10.77
N THR A 422 -9.97 -42.73 -9.89
CA THR A 422 -8.72 -43.48 -10.09
C THR A 422 -9.00 -44.99 -10.14
N GLN A 423 -9.91 -45.51 -9.31
CA GLN A 423 -10.36 -46.91 -9.35
C GLN A 423 -11.03 -47.28 -10.68
N ASN A 424 -11.93 -46.44 -11.19
CA ASN A 424 -12.53 -46.67 -12.51
C ASN A 424 -11.47 -46.65 -13.64
N ASN A 425 -10.49 -45.77 -13.56
CA ASN A 425 -9.42 -45.69 -14.55
C ASN A 425 -8.50 -46.93 -14.48
N LEU A 426 -8.19 -47.40 -13.27
CA LEU A 426 -7.53 -48.69 -13.04
C LEU A 426 -8.33 -49.84 -13.68
N GLY A 427 -9.65 -49.86 -13.47
CA GLY A 427 -10.55 -50.83 -14.09
C GLY A 427 -10.46 -50.81 -15.62
N ASN A 428 -10.42 -49.63 -16.25
CA ASN A 428 -10.27 -49.50 -17.71
C ASN A 428 -8.95 -50.11 -18.21
N ALA A 429 -7.84 -49.82 -17.52
CA ALA A 429 -6.53 -50.35 -17.90
C ALA A 429 -6.46 -51.87 -17.73
N LEU A 430 -6.98 -52.39 -16.62
CA LEU A 430 -7.07 -53.83 -16.35
C LEU A 430 -7.97 -54.55 -17.35
N TRP A 431 -9.12 -53.95 -17.71
CA TRP A 431 -10.02 -54.50 -18.72
C TRP A 431 -9.33 -54.57 -20.09
N THR A 432 -8.71 -53.48 -20.53
CA THR A 432 -8.01 -53.41 -21.82
C THR A 432 -6.90 -54.46 -21.89
N LEU A 433 -6.14 -54.61 -20.81
CA LEU A 433 -5.05 -55.58 -20.70
C LEU A 433 -5.58 -57.03 -20.65
N GLY A 434 -6.57 -57.30 -19.80
CA GLY A 434 -7.22 -58.61 -19.69
C GLY A 434 -7.88 -59.04 -21.00
N GLY A 435 -8.46 -58.11 -21.75
CA GLY A 435 -9.03 -58.35 -23.08
C GLY A 435 -8.02 -58.90 -24.09
N ARG A 436 -6.72 -58.61 -23.92
CA ARG A 436 -5.63 -59.08 -24.79
C ARG A 436 -5.01 -60.40 -24.32
N GLU A 437 -5.41 -60.89 -23.16
CA GLU A 437 -4.86 -62.10 -22.55
C GLU A 437 -5.88 -63.24 -22.58
N ALA A 438 -5.42 -64.49 -22.44
CA ALA A 438 -6.32 -65.65 -22.38
C ALA A 438 -7.00 -65.79 -21.00
N GLY A 439 -6.29 -65.45 -19.92
CA GLY A 439 -6.79 -65.61 -18.54
C GLY A 439 -7.85 -64.58 -18.14
N THR A 440 -8.56 -64.86 -17.03
CA THR A 440 -9.62 -63.99 -16.50
C THR A 440 -9.17 -63.09 -15.34
N GLY A 441 -8.03 -63.36 -14.71
CA GLY A 441 -7.63 -62.67 -13.47
C GLY A 441 -7.57 -61.13 -13.58
N ARG A 442 -7.14 -60.59 -14.72
CA ARG A 442 -7.17 -59.12 -14.94
C ARG A 442 -8.59 -58.57 -15.18
N LEU A 443 -9.48 -59.35 -15.77
CA LEU A 443 -10.89 -58.98 -15.93
C LEU A 443 -11.62 -59.00 -14.59
N GLU A 444 -11.34 -59.99 -13.73
CA GLU A 444 -11.85 -60.05 -12.36
C GLU A 444 -11.37 -58.85 -11.54
N ALA A 445 -10.07 -58.52 -11.62
CA ALA A 445 -9.54 -57.33 -10.97
C ALA A 445 -10.15 -56.02 -11.50
N ALA A 446 -10.53 -55.96 -12.79
CA ALA A 446 -11.24 -54.82 -13.34
C ALA A 446 -12.66 -54.69 -12.75
N VAL A 447 -13.38 -55.81 -12.60
CA VAL A 447 -14.69 -55.87 -11.92
C VAL A 447 -14.58 -55.33 -10.50
N ASP A 448 -13.57 -55.74 -9.74
CA ASP A 448 -13.36 -55.26 -8.37
C ASP A 448 -13.08 -53.76 -8.31
N ALA A 449 -12.25 -53.23 -9.22
CA ALA A 449 -11.96 -51.81 -9.31
C ALA A 449 -13.21 -50.98 -9.66
N TYR A 450 -14.04 -51.43 -10.60
CA TYR A 450 -15.31 -50.74 -10.91
C TYR A 450 -16.31 -50.81 -9.75
N ARG A 451 -16.42 -51.94 -9.06
CA ARG A 451 -17.26 -52.07 -7.86
C ARG A 451 -16.80 -51.13 -6.75
N ALA A 452 -15.49 -51.02 -6.54
CA ALA A 452 -14.91 -50.06 -5.61
C ALA A 452 -15.27 -48.61 -6.00
N ALA A 453 -15.14 -48.24 -7.28
CA ALA A 453 -15.52 -46.91 -7.76
C ALA A 453 -17.01 -46.59 -7.51
N LEU A 454 -17.90 -47.57 -7.67
CA LEU A 454 -19.34 -47.42 -7.46
C LEU A 454 -19.75 -47.22 -5.98
N LEU A 455 -18.83 -47.39 -5.02
CA LEU A 455 -19.09 -47.05 -3.62
C LEU A 455 -19.24 -45.53 -3.40
N GLU A 456 -18.56 -44.72 -4.21
CA GLU A 456 -18.58 -43.25 -4.09
C GLU A 456 -19.21 -42.57 -5.30
N ARG A 457 -19.08 -43.16 -6.49
CA ARG A 457 -19.83 -42.75 -7.67
C ARG A 457 -21.20 -43.37 -7.59
N THR A 458 -22.16 -42.70 -6.97
CA THR A 458 -23.57 -43.15 -6.92
C THR A 458 -24.42 -42.40 -7.95
N ARG A 459 -25.63 -42.92 -8.24
CA ARG A 459 -26.58 -42.28 -9.16
C ARG A 459 -26.98 -40.89 -8.66
N GLU A 460 -27.07 -40.70 -7.35
CA GLU A 460 -27.51 -39.46 -6.71
C GLU A 460 -26.40 -38.40 -6.71
N ARG A 461 -25.15 -38.82 -6.47
CA ARG A 461 -24.03 -37.89 -6.30
C ARG A 461 -23.41 -37.44 -7.62
N VAL A 462 -23.19 -38.39 -8.53
CA VAL A 462 -22.52 -38.16 -9.83
C VAL A 462 -23.14 -39.07 -10.91
N PRO A 463 -24.42 -38.86 -11.29
CA PRO A 463 -25.22 -39.79 -12.11
C PRO A 463 -24.50 -40.23 -13.39
N LEU A 464 -23.93 -39.29 -14.13
CA LEU A 464 -23.24 -39.58 -15.39
C LEU A 464 -21.95 -40.40 -15.17
N GLN A 465 -21.20 -40.16 -14.08
CA GLN A 465 -20.00 -40.95 -13.77
C GLN A 465 -20.36 -42.34 -13.28
N TRP A 466 -21.43 -42.47 -12.49
CA TRP A 466 -22.00 -43.76 -12.09
C TRP A 466 -22.41 -44.56 -13.32
N ALA A 467 -23.18 -43.97 -14.24
CA ALA A 467 -23.66 -44.65 -15.46
C ALA A 467 -22.51 -45.10 -16.38
N ARG A 468 -21.46 -44.29 -16.53
CA ARG A 468 -20.23 -44.69 -17.25
C ARG A 468 -19.53 -45.86 -16.57
N THR A 469 -19.42 -45.84 -15.24
CA THR A 469 -18.80 -46.92 -14.47
C THR A 469 -19.62 -48.22 -14.55
N GLN A 470 -20.96 -48.12 -14.51
CA GLN A 470 -21.87 -49.25 -14.72
C GLN A 470 -21.76 -49.83 -16.14
N THR A 471 -21.63 -48.98 -17.16
CA THR A 471 -21.42 -49.41 -18.55
C THR A 471 -20.13 -50.22 -18.67
N ASN A 472 -19.04 -49.73 -18.08
CA ASN A 472 -17.75 -50.41 -18.11
C ASN A 472 -17.82 -51.75 -17.36
N LEU A 473 -18.39 -51.77 -16.15
CA LEU A 473 -18.60 -52.99 -15.38
C LEU A 473 -19.44 -54.00 -16.15
N GLY A 474 -20.54 -53.58 -16.77
CA GLY A 474 -21.40 -54.43 -17.57
C GLY A 474 -20.65 -55.07 -18.73
N ASN A 475 -19.85 -54.29 -19.46
CA ASN A 475 -19.05 -54.80 -20.57
C ASN A 475 -17.99 -55.82 -20.14
N VAL A 476 -17.30 -55.58 -19.02
CA VAL A 476 -16.32 -56.55 -18.49
C VAL A 476 -17.00 -57.84 -18.06
N LEU A 477 -18.15 -57.75 -17.39
CA LEU A 477 -18.92 -58.93 -16.97
C LEU A 477 -19.38 -59.78 -18.15
N LEU A 478 -19.76 -59.18 -19.28
CA LEU A 478 -20.10 -59.92 -20.49
C LEU A 478 -18.89 -60.67 -21.06
N LEU A 479 -17.72 -60.02 -21.12
CA LEU A 479 -16.49 -60.67 -21.58
C LEU A 479 -16.07 -61.80 -20.63
N LEU A 480 -16.22 -61.59 -19.33
CA LEU A 480 -15.90 -62.59 -18.31
C LEU A 480 -16.81 -63.83 -18.44
N ALA A 481 -18.12 -63.61 -18.59
CA ALA A 481 -19.11 -64.67 -18.81
C ALA A 481 -18.77 -65.52 -20.04
N GLU A 482 -18.39 -64.88 -21.15
CA GLU A 482 -18.01 -65.57 -22.37
C GLU A 482 -16.75 -66.42 -22.17
N ARG A 483 -15.72 -65.91 -21.47
CA ARG A 483 -14.48 -66.66 -21.20
C ARG A 483 -14.64 -67.81 -20.23
N GLN A 484 -15.51 -67.65 -19.23
CA GLN A 484 -15.76 -68.68 -18.22
C GLN A 484 -16.85 -69.67 -18.65
N ALA A 485 -17.55 -69.40 -19.76
CA ALA A 485 -18.74 -70.12 -20.17
C ALA A 485 -19.82 -70.18 -19.06
N ASP A 486 -19.94 -69.11 -18.27
CA ASP A 486 -20.91 -68.97 -17.17
C ASP A 486 -21.88 -67.81 -17.46
N PRO A 487 -23.21 -68.04 -17.49
CA PRO A 487 -24.17 -66.96 -17.70
C PRO A 487 -24.29 -65.99 -16.52
N THR A 488 -23.76 -66.33 -15.33
CA THR A 488 -23.97 -65.56 -14.09
C THR A 488 -23.41 -64.14 -14.18
N PRO A 489 -22.16 -63.89 -14.60
CA PRO A 489 -21.66 -62.54 -14.81
C PRO A 489 -22.47 -61.80 -15.88
N ALA A 490 -22.92 -62.48 -16.95
CA ALA A 490 -23.69 -61.84 -18.01
C ALA A 490 -25.06 -61.33 -17.55
N ARG A 491 -25.73 -62.05 -16.64
CA ARG A 491 -26.99 -61.57 -16.02
C ARG A 491 -26.79 -60.32 -15.18
N GLU A 492 -25.68 -60.22 -14.45
CA GLU A 492 -25.33 -58.98 -13.76
C GLU A 492 -25.00 -57.87 -14.76
N GLY A 493 -24.21 -58.17 -15.79
CA GLY A 493 -23.81 -57.21 -16.82
C GLY A 493 -24.99 -56.60 -17.56
N LEU A 494 -26.02 -57.40 -17.88
CA LEU A 494 -27.27 -56.93 -18.46
C LEU A 494 -27.94 -55.86 -17.58
N ARG A 495 -28.09 -56.11 -16.28
CA ARG A 495 -28.69 -55.14 -15.35
C ARG A 495 -27.89 -53.85 -15.29
N ARG A 496 -26.54 -53.94 -15.24
CA ARG A 496 -25.68 -52.74 -15.21
C ARG A 496 -25.85 -51.89 -16.47
N LEU A 497 -26.00 -52.52 -17.63
CA LEU A 497 -26.21 -51.82 -18.91
C LEU A 497 -27.61 -51.17 -18.99
N GLU A 498 -28.65 -51.84 -18.49
CA GLU A 498 -30.01 -51.29 -18.41
C GLU A 498 -30.06 -50.05 -17.48
N ASP A 499 -29.43 -50.16 -16.31
CA ASP A 499 -29.25 -49.06 -15.36
C ASP A 499 -28.50 -47.85 -15.96
N ALA A 500 -27.40 -48.12 -16.67
CA ALA A 500 -26.62 -47.07 -17.32
C ALA A 500 -27.39 -46.39 -18.46
N ARG A 501 -28.16 -47.16 -19.24
CA ARG A 501 -29.03 -46.65 -20.31
C ARG A 501 -30.06 -45.69 -19.76
N ALA A 502 -30.71 -46.03 -18.64
CA ALA A 502 -31.73 -45.17 -18.03
C ALA A 502 -31.17 -43.77 -17.71
N VAL A 503 -29.95 -43.69 -17.18
CA VAL A 503 -29.32 -42.40 -16.88
C VAL A 503 -28.87 -41.67 -18.14
N HIS A 504 -28.20 -42.36 -19.08
CA HIS A 504 -27.68 -41.70 -20.28
C HIS A 504 -28.79 -41.23 -21.24
N VAL A 505 -29.75 -42.10 -21.52
CA VAL A 505 -30.77 -41.87 -22.55
C VAL A 505 -31.99 -41.18 -21.95
N ASP A 506 -32.51 -41.71 -20.85
CA ASP A 506 -33.83 -41.32 -20.36
C ASP A 506 -33.74 -40.07 -19.45
N GLU A 507 -32.71 -39.97 -18.59
CA GLU A 507 -32.54 -38.81 -17.70
C GLU A 507 -31.71 -37.69 -18.31
N ALA A 508 -30.58 -38.02 -18.94
CA ALA A 508 -29.64 -37.02 -19.48
C ALA A 508 -29.97 -36.57 -20.92
N GLY A 509 -30.99 -37.16 -21.55
CA GLY A 509 -31.43 -36.79 -22.90
C GLY A 509 -30.40 -37.07 -24.00
N GLN A 510 -29.42 -37.95 -23.76
CA GLN A 510 -28.37 -38.27 -24.74
C GLN A 510 -28.87 -39.35 -25.72
N ALA A 511 -29.90 -39.01 -26.51
CA ALA A 511 -30.54 -39.93 -27.45
C ALA A 511 -29.55 -40.57 -28.44
N GLN A 512 -28.43 -39.89 -28.74
CA GLN A 512 -27.36 -40.43 -29.57
C GLN A 512 -26.71 -41.72 -29.02
N HIS A 513 -26.84 -42.00 -27.71
CA HIS A 513 -26.30 -43.20 -27.09
C HIS A 513 -27.30 -44.38 -27.06
N ALA A 514 -28.57 -44.17 -27.42
CA ALA A 514 -29.60 -45.21 -27.34
C ALA A 514 -29.24 -46.46 -28.14
N ALA A 515 -28.83 -46.30 -29.39
CA ALA A 515 -28.44 -47.41 -30.26
C ALA A 515 -27.28 -48.25 -29.71
N TYR A 516 -26.31 -47.60 -29.06
CA TYR A 516 -25.21 -48.30 -28.41
C TYR A 516 -25.71 -49.19 -27.27
N PHE A 517 -26.53 -48.65 -26.36
CA PHE A 517 -27.05 -49.41 -25.23
C PHE A 517 -27.98 -50.54 -25.68
N ASP A 518 -28.89 -50.26 -26.61
CA ASP A 518 -29.83 -51.26 -27.13
C ASP A 518 -29.08 -52.44 -27.76
N GLY A 519 -28.02 -52.18 -28.53
CA GLY A 519 -27.16 -53.21 -29.11
C GLY A 519 -26.40 -54.03 -28.05
N ARG A 520 -25.86 -53.39 -27.00
CA ARG A 520 -25.16 -54.11 -25.91
C ARG A 520 -26.10 -54.93 -25.04
N ILE A 521 -27.31 -54.43 -24.75
CA ILE A 521 -28.35 -55.14 -24.00
C ILE A 521 -28.84 -56.36 -24.80
N ALA A 522 -29.05 -56.23 -26.11
CA ALA A 522 -29.38 -57.35 -26.98
C ALA A 522 -28.28 -58.43 -26.96
N ALA A 523 -27.01 -58.03 -27.14
CA ALA A 523 -25.87 -58.94 -27.07
C ALA A 523 -25.76 -59.66 -25.72
N ALA A 524 -26.06 -58.96 -24.62
CA ALA A 524 -26.08 -59.56 -23.28
C ALA A 524 -27.17 -60.64 -23.14
N ARG A 525 -28.39 -60.36 -23.61
CA ARG A 525 -29.50 -61.33 -23.60
C ARG A 525 -29.18 -62.55 -24.45
N ASP A 526 -28.55 -62.36 -25.60
CA ASP A 526 -28.13 -63.45 -26.48
C ASP A 526 -27.03 -64.31 -25.86
N LEU A 527 -26.04 -63.69 -25.20
CA LEU A 527 -25.01 -64.41 -24.47
C LEU A 527 -25.61 -65.25 -23.32
N ILE A 528 -26.54 -64.69 -22.54
CA ILE A 528 -27.24 -65.42 -21.47
C ILE A 528 -27.99 -66.62 -22.02
N ARG A 529 -28.70 -66.47 -23.15
CA ARG A 529 -29.40 -67.58 -23.80
C ARG A 529 -28.45 -68.68 -24.28
N ARG A 530 -27.29 -68.30 -24.84
CA ARG A 530 -26.28 -69.26 -25.32
C ARG A 530 -25.61 -70.04 -24.20
N LEU A 531 -25.31 -69.39 -23.06
CA LEU A 531 -24.58 -69.98 -21.95
C LEU A 531 -25.48 -70.68 -20.91
N GLY A 532 -26.76 -70.30 -20.83
CA GLY A 532 -27.71 -70.83 -19.85
C GLY A 532 -28.68 -71.87 -20.39
N GLY A 533 -28.37 -72.49 -21.53
CA GLY A 533 -29.17 -73.54 -22.16
C GLY A 533 -29.37 -74.77 -21.28
#